data_AF-A0A8J5L2F3-F1
#
_entry.id   AF-A0A8J5L2F3-F1
#
_cell.length_a   1.000
_cell.length_b   1.000
_cell.length_c   1.000
_cell.angle_alpha   90.00
_cell.angle_beta   90.00
_cell.angle_gamma   90.00
#
_symmetry.space_group_name_H-M   'P 1'
#
loop_
_entity.id
_entity.type
_entity.pdbx_description
1 polymer ?
#
loop_
_entity_poly.entity_id
_entity_poly.type
_entity_poly.pdbx_seq_one_letter_code
_entity_poly.pdbx_strand_id
1 'polypeptide(L)' 'MVEAVGHEFMDEFFSCCDSVLAEDGIFVLQFSSIPDQRYDEYRRSSDFLKEYMFRELCVPSLSRITTAMNMMTSS' A
#
# COMPACT_ATOMS: atom_id res chain seq x y z
N MET A 1 4.15 -6.74 6.39
CA MET A 1 4.43 -5.33 6.07
C MET A 1 3.62 -4.97 4.83
N VAL A 2 3.07 -3.76 4.74
CA VAL A 2 2.15 -3.37 3.64
C VAL A 2 2.83 -3.48 2.27
N GLU A 3 4.15 -3.38 2.24
CA GLU A 3 4.97 -3.55 1.05
C GLU A 3 4.84 -4.96 0.43
N ALA A 4 4.48 -5.98 1.20
CA ALA A 4 4.26 -7.35 0.71
C ALA A 4 2.82 -7.61 0.23
N VAL A 5 1.90 -6.66 0.43
CA VAL A 5 0.50 -6.78 -0.01
C VAL A 5 0.42 -6.72 -1.53
N GLY A 6 1.26 -5.88 -2.15
CA GLY A 6 1.22 -5.66 -3.60
C GLY A 6 0.19 -4.61 -4.00
N HIS A 7 0.42 -4.02 -5.18
CA HIS A 7 -0.38 -2.89 -5.67
C HIS A 7 -1.88 -3.21 -5.84
N GLU A 8 -2.19 -4.42 -6.29
CA GLU A 8 -3.54 -4.85 -6.66
C GLU A 8 -4.41 -5.17 -5.43
N PHE A 9 -3.80 -5.58 -4.32
CA PHE A 9 -4.51 -6.03 -3.12
C PHE A 9 -4.61 -4.96 -2.03
N MET A 10 -4.18 -3.73 -2.30
CA MET A 10 -4.16 -2.67 -1.29
C MET A 10 -5.57 -2.36 -0.77
N ASP A 11 -6.57 -2.39 -1.64
CA ASP A 11 -7.95 -2.05 -1.28
C ASP A 11 -8.57 -3.14 -0.40
N GLU A 12 -8.32 -4.41 -0.73
CA GLU A 12 -8.73 -5.57 0.09
C GLU A 12 -8.02 -5.60 1.45
N PHE A 13 -6.73 -5.26 1.49
CA PHE A 13 -5.98 -5.15 2.74
C PHE A 13 -6.62 -4.14 3.69
N PHE A 14 -6.95 -2.95 3.19
CA PHE A 14 -7.59 -1.93 4.00
C PHE A 14 -9.03 -2.34 4.39
N SER A 15 -9.79 -2.98 3.51
CA SER A 15 -11.11 -3.55 3.85
C SER A 15 -11.04 -4.59 4.97
N CYS A 16 -10.03 -5.46 4.97
CA CYS A 16 -9.78 -6.38 6.08
C CYS A 16 -9.48 -5.63 7.37
N CYS A 17 -8.62 -4.59 7.32
CA CYS A 17 -8.29 -3.78 8.49
C CYS A 17 -9.53 -3.12 9.12
N ASP A 18 -10.43 -2.58 8.29
CA ASP A 18 -11.69 -1.99 8.74
C ASP A 18 -12.62 -3.03 9.41
N SER A 19 -12.74 -4.22 8.82
CA SER A 19 -13.62 -5.28 9.33
C SER A 19 -13.24 -5.80 10.73
N VAL A 20 -11.98 -5.63 11.14
CA VAL A 20 -11.45 -6.09 12.42
C VAL A 20 -11.22 -4.95 13.42
N LEU A 21 -11.40 -3.70 13.00
CA LEU A 21 -11.24 -2.53 13.85
C LEU A 21 -12.49 -2.36 14.72
N ALA A 22 -12.30 -2.07 16.01
CA ALA A 22 -13.43 -1.69 16.86
C ALA A 22 -14.03 -0.36 16.38
N GLU A 23 -15.29 -0.10 16.73
CA GLU A 23 -15.88 1.23 16.61
C GLU A 23 -14.97 2.25 17.33
N ASP A 24 -14.62 3.34 16.64
CA ASP A 24 -13.64 4.36 17.05
C ASP A 24 -12.20 3.85 17.30
N GLY A 25 -11.85 2.67 16.79
CA GLY A 25 -10.49 2.14 16.85
C GLY A 25 -9.49 2.97 16.02
N ILE A 26 -8.22 2.97 16.44
CA ILE A 26 -7.14 3.70 15.75
C ILE A 26 -6.22 2.69 15.08
N PHE A 27 -6.08 2.80 13.76
CA PHE A 27 -5.10 2.07 12.98
C PHE A 27 -3.89 2.96 12.66
N VAL A 28 -2.68 2.48 12.96
CA VAL A 28 -1.43 3.18 12.65
C VAL A 28 -0.59 2.31 11.72
N LEU A 29 -0.26 2.84 10.54
CA LEU A 29 0.56 2.16 9.54
C LEU A 29 1.84 2.94 9.27
N GLN A 30 2.98 2.28 9.46
CA GLN A 30 4.29 2.78 9.03
C GLN A 30 4.72 2.01 7.78
N PHE A 31 5.23 2.72 6.78
CA PHE A 31 5.73 2.14 5.53
C PHE A 31 6.79 3.04 4.89
N SER A 32 7.63 2.45 4.04
CA SER A 32 8.51 3.23 3.16
C SER A 32 7.74 3.67 1.92
N SER A 33 7.90 4.92 1.47
CA SER A 33 7.16 5.45 0.32
C SER A 33 8.06 5.87 -0.84
N ILE A 34 7.52 5.72 -2.05
CA ILE A 34 8.08 6.28 -3.30
C ILE A 34 7.28 7.54 -3.65
N PRO A 35 7.93 8.62 -4.15
CA PRO A 35 7.22 9.82 -4.62
C PRO A 35 6.18 9.47 -5.69
N ASP A 36 4.97 10.04 -5.59
CA ASP A 36 3.83 9.69 -6.45
C ASP A 36 4.14 9.79 -7.96
N GLN A 37 4.91 10.81 -8.35
CA GLN A 37 5.35 11.03 -9.74
C GLN A 37 6.12 9.84 -10.32
N ARG A 38 6.84 9.11 -9.47
CA ARG A 38 7.68 7.96 -9.87
C ARG A 38 6.99 6.62 -9.62
N TYR A 39 5.86 6.60 -8.91
CA TYR A 39 5.24 5.36 -8.46
C TYR A 39 4.86 4.44 -9.62
N ASP A 40 4.24 5.01 -10.65
CA ASP A 40 3.68 4.27 -11.76
C ASP A 40 4.76 3.70 -12.71
N GLU A 41 5.89 4.38 -12.81
CA GLU A 41 7.10 3.89 -13.47
C GLU A 41 7.78 2.83 -12.60
N TYR A 42 8.07 3.18 -11.34
CA TYR A 42 8.76 2.32 -10.39
C TYR A 42 8.06 0.98 -10.20
N ARG A 43 6.73 0.94 -10.12
CA ARG A 43 6.00 -0.33 -9.95
C ARG A 43 6.08 -1.23 -11.18
N ARG A 44 6.17 -0.65 -12.38
CA ARG A 44 6.22 -1.37 -13.66
C ARG A 44 7.64 -1.73 -14.09
N SER A 45 8.67 -1.04 -13.57
CA SER A 45 10.07 -1.34 -13.85
C SER A 45 10.61 -2.48 -12.97
N SER A 46 11.54 -3.25 -13.53
CA SER A 46 12.44 -4.14 -12.79
C SER A 46 13.72 -3.38 -12.49
N ASP A 47 13.85 -2.87 -11.26
CA ASP A 47 15.07 -2.22 -10.79
C ASP A 47 15.94 -3.23 -10.02
N PHE A 48 17.24 -2.97 -9.90
CA PHE A 48 18.21 -3.81 -9.18
C PHE A 48 17.71 -4.27 -7.79
N LEU A 49 17.03 -3.38 -7.05
CA LEU A 49 16.42 -3.69 -5.76
C LEU A 49 15.35 -4.77 -5.87
N LYS A 50 14.46 -4.69 -6.86
CA LYS A 50 13.45 -5.72 -7.10
C LYS A 50 14.07 -7.01 -7.61
N GLU A 51 15.05 -6.93 -8.51
CA GLU A 51 15.61 -8.16 -9.09
C GLU A 51 16.40 -9.01 -8.10
N TYR A 52 17.09 -8.37 -7.15
CA TYR A 52 18.08 -9.04 -6.29
C TYR A 52 17.76 -9.02 -4.79
N MET A 53 16.99 -8.06 -4.27
CA MET A 53 16.75 -7.94 -2.82
C MET A 53 15.27 -8.04 -2.42
N PHE A 54 14.36 -7.54 -3.26
CA PHE A 54 12.94 -7.34 -2.92
C PHE A 54 12.01 -7.72 -4.08
N ARG A 55 12.15 -8.96 -4.58
CA ARG A 55 11.39 -9.47 -5.75
C ARG A 55 9.88 -9.36 -5.63
N GLU A 56 9.35 -9.48 -4.42
CA GLU A 56 7.91 -9.49 -4.18
C GLU A 56 7.40 -8.26 -3.43
N LEU A 57 8.26 -7.30 -3.09
CA LEU A 57 7.82 -6.09 -2.39
C LEU A 57 7.45 -4.98 -3.38
N CYS A 58 6.26 -4.41 -3.16
CA CYS A 58 5.79 -3.20 -3.80
C CYS A 58 5.87 -2.05 -2.79
N VAL A 59 6.82 -1.14 -2.98
CA VAL A 59 6.90 0.09 -2.17
C VAL A 59 5.79 1.04 -2.65
N PRO A 60 4.75 1.33 -1.85
CA PRO A 60 3.63 2.14 -2.31
C PRO A 60 3.97 3.63 -2.31
N SER A 61 3.14 4.43 -2.97
CA SER A 61 3.14 5.89 -2.79
C SER A 61 2.12 6.29 -1.73
N LEU A 62 2.26 7.52 -1.20
CA LEU A 62 1.30 8.05 -0.24
C LEU A 62 -0.10 8.17 -0.86
N SER A 63 -0.20 8.61 -2.12
CA SER A 63 -1.50 8.68 -2.81
C SER A 63 -2.15 7.31 -2.96
N ARG A 64 -1.37 6.25 -3.27
CA ARG A 64 -1.93 4.89 -3.41
C ARG A 64 -2.54 4.40 -2.09
N ILE A 65 -1.86 4.62 -0.97
CA ILE A 65 -2.31 4.23 0.37
C ILE A 65 -3.55 5.02 0.78
N THR A 66 -3.52 6.35 0.65
CA THR A 66 -4.63 7.22 1.05
C THR A 66 -5.87 7.02 0.17
N THR A 67 -5.69 6.73 -1.12
CA THR A 67 -6.80 6.38 -2.02
C THR A 67 -7.46 5.07 -1.60
N ALA A 68 -6.67 4.03 -1.32
CA ALA A 68 -7.19 2.73 -0.85
C ALA A 68 -8.01 2.90 0.44
N MET A 69 -7.46 3.65 1.40
CA MET A 69 -8.10 3.93 2.69
C MET A 69 -9.41 4.72 2.55
N ASN A 70 -9.46 5.72 1.67
CA ASN A 70 -10.64 6.56 1.48
C ASN A 70 -11.78 5.87 0.72
N MET A 71 -11.49 4.81 -0.05
CA MET A 71 -12.57 4.04 -0.70
C MET A 71 -13.52 3.39 0.31
N MET A 72 -13.12 3.24 1.57
CA MET A 72 -13.93 2.61 2.61
C MET A 72 -14.69 3.62 3.49
N THR A 73 -14.18 4.83 3.68
CA THR A 73 -14.77 5.84 4.58
C THR A 73 -16.04 6.51 4.05
N SER A 74 -16.66 5.98 2.98
CA SER A 74 -17.88 6.54 2.36
C SER A 74 -19.20 5.94 2.88
N SER A 75 -19.22 5.34 4.07
CA SER A 75 -20.45 4.88 4.74
C SER A 75 -20.89 5.81 5.86
#